data_AF-B6V6F8-F1
#
_entry.id   AF-B6V6F8-F1
#
_cell.length_a   1.000
_cell.length_b   1.000
_cell.length_c   1.000
_cell.angle_alpha   90.00
_cell.angle_beta   90.00
_cell.angle_gamma   90.00
#
_symmetry.space_group_name_H-M   'P 1'
#
loop_
_entity.id
_entity.type
_entity.pdbx_description
1 polymer ?
#
loop_
_entity_poly.entity_id
_entity_poly.type
_entity_poly.pdbx_seq_one_letter_code
_entity_poly.pdbx_strand_id
1 'polypeptide(L)'
;WGWYAYDPGTNLFYYGSGNPAPWNETMRPGDNKWTMTIWGRDADTGMAKFGYQKTPHDEWDYAGVNVMMLSEQTDKTGKPRKLLTHPDRNGIVYTLDRENGDLISADKIDDTVNWVKQVDLKTGLPQRDPEYATRMDHKGRDICPSAMGYHNQGHDSYDPQRKS
;
A
#
# COMPACT_ATOMS: atom_id res chain seq x y z
N TRP A 1 -8.74 -8.06 -8.15
CA TRP A 1 -9.58 -7.16 -8.96
C TRP A 1 -8.90 -5.85 -9.32
N GLY A 2 -7.63 -5.64 -8.95
CA GLY A 2 -6.79 -4.60 -9.54
C GLY A 2 -5.79 -5.17 -10.53
N TRP A 3 -4.55 -4.70 -10.47
CA TRP A 3 -3.50 -5.01 -11.45
C TRP A 3 -2.37 -5.87 -10.88
N TYR A 4 -1.54 -6.38 -11.78
CA TYR A 4 -0.39 -7.23 -11.47
C TYR A 4 0.87 -6.70 -12.15
N ALA A 5 2.03 -6.98 -11.56
CA ALA A 5 3.32 -6.83 -12.20
C ALA A 5 4.12 -8.14 -12.07
N TYR A 6 5.16 -8.32 -12.88
CA TYR A 6 5.99 -9.52 -12.88
C TYR A 6 7.47 -9.17 -13.13
N ASP A 7 8.39 -9.79 -12.37
CA ASP A 7 9.83 -9.69 -12.61
C ASP A 7 10.40 -11.09 -12.93
N PRO A 8 10.80 -11.34 -14.20
CA PRO A 8 11.42 -12.61 -14.59
C PRO A 8 12.72 -12.93 -13.85
N GLY A 9 13.46 -11.92 -13.38
CA GLY A 9 14.72 -12.11 -12.67
C GLY A 9 14.56 -12.67 -11.27
N THR A 10 13.41 -12.44 -10.62
CA THR A 10 13.09 -13.00 -9.31
C THR A 10 12.05 -14.12 -9.36
N ASN A 11 11.43 -14.36 -10.53
CA ASN A 11 10.27 -15.23 -10.72
C ASN A 11 9.06 -14.83 -9.86
N LEU A 12 8.94 -13.54 -9.51
CA LEU A 12 7.87 -13.05 -8.65
C LEU A 12 6.83 -12.27 -9.43
N PHE A 13 5.56 -12.53 -9.15
CA PHE A 13 4.46 -11.62 -9.48
C PHE A 13 4.00 -10.83 -8.25
N TYR A 14 3.56 -9.60 -8.49
CA TYR A 14 3.22 -8.62 -7.46
C TYR A 14 1.78 -8.14 -7.62
N TYR A 15 1.05 -8.05 -6.51
CA TYR A 15 -0.33 -7.55 -6.48
C TYR A 15 -0.72 -7.11 -5.07
N GLY A 16 -1.83 -6.39 -4.97
CA GLY A 16 -2.41 -5.95 -3.70
C GLY A 16 -3.69 -6.72 -3.33
N SER A 17 -3.86 -7.07 -2.05
CA SER A 17 -5.13 -7.60 -1.52
C SER A 17 -6.07 -6.47 -1.08
N GLY A 18 -7.38 -6.69 -1.28
CA GLY A 18 -8.42 -5.70 -0.98
C GLY A 18 -8.74 -5.55 0.52
N ASN A 19 -9.86 -4.88 0.80
CA ASN A 19 -10.34 -4.55 2.13
C ASN A 19 -10.90 -5.76 2.91
N PRO A 20 -10.90 -5.71 4.25
CA PRO A 20 -11.60 -6.67 5.08
C PRO A 20 -13.12 -6.47 5.04
N ALA A 21 -13.84 -7.51 5.46
CA ALA A 21 -15.29 -7.50 5.58
C ALA A 21 -15.72 -7.80 7.04
N PRO A 22 -16.81 -7.20 7.54
CA PRO A 22 -17.61 -6.13 6.91
C PRO A 22 -16.87 -4.77 6.94
N TRP A 23 -17.43 -3.72 6.35
CA TRP A 23 -16.87 -2.36 6.51
C TRP A 23 -16.88 -1.89 7.97
N ASN A 24 -17.90 -2.28 8.74
CA ASN A 24 -17.98 -1.99 10.17
C ASN A 24 -16.79 -2.61 10.92
N GLU A 25 -15.83 -1.77 11.31
CA GLU A 25 -14.58 -2.18 11.96
C GLU A 25 -14.83 -2.86 13.31
N THR A 26 -15.81 -2.36 14.07
CA THR A 26 -16.05 -2.78 15.46
C THR A 26 -16.46 -4.26 15.52
N MET A 27 -16.97 -4.80 14.40
CA MET A 27 -17.37 -6.22 14.28
C MET A 27 -16.20 -7.18 14.02
N ARG A 28 -15.00 -6.67 13.70
CA ARG A 28 -13.86 -7.50 13.26
C ARG A 28 -12.55 -7.06 13.92
N PRO A 29 -12.43 -7.15 15.26
CA PRO A 29 -11.23 -6.73 15.98
C PRO A 29 -9.97 -7.45 15.48
N GLY A 30 -8.85 -6.75 15.54
CA GLY A 30 -7.52 -7.24 15.15
C GLY A 30 -7.08 -6.77 13.76
N ASP A 31 -5.81 -6.99 13.42
CA ASP A 31 -5.18 -6.46 12.20
C ASP A 31 -5.84 -6.89 10.87
N ASN A 32 -6.69 -7.93 10.92
CA ASN A 32 -7.36 -8.52 9.77
C ASN A 32 -6.38 -8.99 8.67
N LYS A 33 -5.19 -9.46 9.06
CA LYS A 33 -4.22 -9.99 8.10
C LYS A 33 -4.83 -11.18 7.33
N TRP A 34 -4.63 -11.28 6.01
CA TRP A 34 -3.72 -10.49 5.17
C TRP A 34 -4.47 -9.64 4.12
N THR A 35 -5.48 -8.89 4.55
CA THR A 35 -6.10 -7.83 3.74
C THR A 35 -5.19 -6.62 3.67
N MET A 36 -5.37 -5.76 2.66
CA MET A 36 -4.57 -4.53 2.48
C MET A 36 -3.07 -4.77 2.35
N THR A 37 -2.67 -5.89 1.76
CA THR A 37 -1.28 -6.35 1.71
C THR A 37 -0.72 -6.25 0.30
N ILE A 38 0.48 -5.68 0.14
CA ILE A 38 1.32 -5.83 -1.06
C ILE A 38 2.00 -7.19 -0.97
N TRP A 39 1.88 -7.99 -2.02
CA TRP A 39 2.46 -9.32 -2.11
C TRP A 39 3.56 -9.40 -3.17
N GLY A 40 4.58 -10.21 -2.90
CA GLY A 40 5.44 -10.82 -3.91
C GLY A 40 5.33 -12.33 -3.80
N ARG A 41 4.83 -13.00 -4.85
CA ARG A 41 4.62 -14.46 -4.88
C ARG A 41 5.40 -15.10 -6.01
N ASP A 42 5.94 -16.28 -5.77
CA ASP A 42 6.57 -17.10 -6.79
C ASP A 42 5.55 -17.51 -7.86
N ALA A 43 5.92 -17.35 -9.12
CA ALA A 43 5.00 -17.55 -10.26
C ALA A 43 4.68 -19.03 -10.52
N ASP A 44 5.58 -19.94 -10.15
CA ASP A 44 5.38 -21.38 -10.37
C ASP A 44 4.52 -22.02 -9.27
N THR A 45 4.74 -21.60 -8.02
CA THR A 45 4.13 -22.23 -6.84
C THR A 45 3.04 -21.41 -6.18
N GLY A 46 2.97 -20.10 -6.45
CA GLY A 46 2.07 -19.17 -5.76
C GLY A 46 2.45 -18.86 -4.31
N MET A 47 3.57 -19.39 -3.82
CA MET A 47 4.03 -19.16 -2.44
C MET A 47 4.48 -17.71 -2.26
N ALA A 48 4.05 -17.08 -1.17
CA ALA A 48 4.46 -15.71 -0.85
C ALA A 48 5.91 -15.68 -0.39
N LYS A 49 6.74 -14.91 -1.08
CA LYS A 49 8.11 -14.58 -0.64
C LYS A 49 8.08 -13.47 0.41
N PHE A 50 7.22 -12.48 0.22
CA PHE A 50 6.96 -11.42 1.21
C PHE A 50 5.51 -10.93 1.15
N GLY A 51 5.07 -10.29 2.23
CA GLY A 51 3.79 -9.61 2.33
C GLY A 51 3.90 -8.41 3.28
N TYR A 52 3.59 -7.21 2.79
CA TYR A 52 3.58 -5.97 3.57
C TYR A 52 2.16 -5.41 3.71
N GLN A 53 1.60 -5.41 4.93
CA GLN A 53 0.25 -4.90 5.19
C GLN A 53 0.27 -3.38 5.38
N LYS A 54 -0.32 -2.65 4.42
CA LYS A 54 -0.36 -1.18 4.38
C LYS A 54 -1.31 -0.58 5.40
N THR A 55 -2.49 -1.18 5.53
CA THR A 55 -3.58 -0.68 6.38
C THR A 55 -4.05 -1.79 7.32
N PRO A 56 -3.34 -2.06 8.44
CA PRO A 56 -3.81 -2.96 9.48
C PRO A 56 -5.14 -2.45 10.05
N HIS A 57 -6.09 -3.37 10.22
CA HIS A 57 -7.44 -3.05 10.71
C HIS A 57 -8.04 -1.83 9.98
N ASP A 58 -8.28 -1.98 8.68
CA ASP A 58 -8.88 -0.92 7.86
C ASP A 58 -10.22 -0.45 8.46
N GLU A 59 -10.48 0.85 8.41
CA GLU A 59 -11.70 1.46 8.95
C GLU A 59 -12.46 2.25 7.87
N TRP A 60 -11.94 2.29 6.63
CA TRP A 60 -12.33 3.29 5.63
C TRP A 60 -12.57 2.73 4.23
N ASP A 61 -12.49 1.42 4.02
CA ASP A 61 -12.52 0.78 2.70
C ASP A 61 -11.37 1.23 1.79
N TYR A 62 -10.16 1.37 2.32
CA TYR A 62 -8.99 1.67 1.48
C TYR A 62 -8.46 0.43 0.75
N ALA A 63 -9.30 -0.20 -0.08
CA ALA A 63 -9.01 -1.50 -0.66
C ALA A 63 -7.73 -1.48 -1.51
N GLY A 64 -6.68 -2.13 -1.00
CA GLY A 64 -5.31 -1.90 -1.45
C GLY A 64 -4.88 -2.61 -2.73
N VAL A 65 -5.61 -2.44 -3.83
CA VAL A 65 -5.46 -3.22 -5.08
C VAL A 65 -4.87 -2.45 -6.27
N ASN A 66 -4.48 -1.19 -6.07
CA ASN A 66 -4.03 -0.28 -7.14
C ASN A 66 -2.80 -0.81 -7.91
N VAL A 67 -2.44 -0.11 -8.99
CA VAL A 67 -1.32 -0.43 -9.90
C VAL A 67 -0.01 -0.73 -9.16
N MET A 68 0.78 -1.65 -9.73
CA MET A 68 2.15 -1.97 -9.29
C MET A 68 3.13 -1.60 -10.39
N MET A 69 3.97 -0.59 -10.17
CA MET A 69 4.95 -0.13 -11.16
C MET A 69 6.36 -0.58 -10.77
N LEU A 70 7.02 -1.35 -11.62
CA LEU A 70 8.39 -1.79 -11.38
C LEU A 70 9.39 -0.82 -12.01
N SER A 71 10.42 -0.43 -11.27
CA SER A 71 11.50 0.42 -11.76
C SER A 71 12.85 0.01 -11.19
N GLU A 72 13.93 0.45 -11.81
CA GLU A 72 15.27 0.36 -11.26
C GLU A 72 15.82 1.76 -11.09
N GLN A 73 16.20 2.11 -9.86
CA GLN A 73 16.63 3.45 -9.51
C GLN A 73 17.84 3.40 -8.57
N THR A 74 18.63 4.45 -8.59
CA THR A 74 19.75 4.62 -7.66
C THR A 74 19.24 5.38 -6.43
N ASP A 75 19.42 4.82 -5.24
CA ASP A 75 19.03 5.50 -4.00
C ASP A 75 20.00 6.64 -3.63
N LYS A 76 19.66 7.38 -2.57
CA LYS A 76 20.46 8.53 -2.09
C LYS A 76 21.90 8.16 -1.69
N THR A 77 22.20 6.88 -1.48
CA THR A 77 23.54 6.40 -1.14
C THR A 77 24.34 5.96 -2.37
N GLY A 78 23.75 6.03 -3.57
CA GLY A 78 24.39 5.58 -4.81
C GLY A 78 24.16 4.10 -5.12
N LYS A 79 23.38 3.37 -4.30
CA LYS A 79 23.13 1.94 -4.51
C LYS A 79 21.99 1.74 -5.52
N PRO A 80 22.16 0.89 -6.56
CA PRO A 80 21.06 0.51 -7.44
C PRO A 80 20.04 -0.35 -6.68
N ARG A 81 18.76 -0.04 -6.87
CA ARG A 81 17.62 -0.69 -6.22
C ARG A 81 16.62 -1.13 -7.26
N LYS A 82 16.09 -2.33 -7.04
CA LYS A 82 14.99 -2.90 -7.78
C LYS A 82 13.70 -2.62 -7.03
N LEU A 83 12.89 -1.72 -7.57
CA LEU A 83 11.78 -1.13 -6.83
C LEU A 83 10.42 -1.54 -7.39
N LEU A 84 9.44 -1.57 -6.49
CA LEU A 84 8.01 -1.58 -6.75
C LEU A 84 7.41 -0.31 -6.16
N THR A 85 6.71 0.48 -6.96
CA THR A 85 5.99 1.71 -6.54
C THR A 85 4.49 1.49 -6.67
N HIS A 86 3.75 1.90 -5.64
CA HIS A 86 2.33 1.62 -5.48
C HIS A 86 1.59 2.80 -4.82
N PRO A 87 0.84 3.61 -5.60
CA PRO A 87 -0.06 4.63 -5.05
C PRO A 87 -1.34 3.97 -4.52
N ASP A 88 -1.54 3.94 -3.20
CA ASP A 88 -2.66 3.26 -2.56
C ASP A 88 -3.92 4.14 -2.42
N ARG A 89 -5.08 3.51 -2.24
CA ARG A 89 -6.35 4.18 -1.90
C ARG A 89 -6.22 5.07 -0.68
N ASN A 90 -5.45 4.63 0.32
CA ASN A 90 -5.25 5.34 1.59
C ASN A 90 -4.47 6.67 1.45
N GLY A 91 -4.06 7.06 0.24
CA GLY A 91 -3.39 8.34 -0.01
C GLY A 91 -1.89 8.30 0.23
N ILE A 92 -1.29 7.13 0.42
CA ILE A 92 0.16 6.93 0.55
C ILE A 92 0.70 6.27 -0.73
N VAL A 93 1.81 6.79 -1.25
CA VAL A 93 2.63 6.12 -2.26
C VAL A 93 3.70 5.30 -1.56
N TYR A 94 3.62 3.99 -1.70
CA TYR A 94 4.60 3.06 -1.15
C TYR A 94 5.65 2.73 -2.20
N THR A 95 6.92 2.78 -1.81
CA THR A 95 8.03 2.22 -2.60
C THR A 95 8.70 1.13 -1.78
N LEU A 96 8.75 -0.09 -2.32
CA LEU A 96 9.38 -1.26 -1.70
C LEU A 96 10.52 -1.77 -2.57
N ASP A 97 11.53 -2.39 -1.95
CA ASP A 97 12.47 -3.24 -2.66
C ASP A 97 11.75 -4.53 -3.08
N ARG A 98 11.64 -4.74 -4.39
CA ARG A 98 10.78 -5.80 -4.94
C ARG A 98 11.38 -7.20 -4.75
N GLU A 99 12.66 -7.31 -4.38
CA GLU A 99 13.30 -8.63 -4.20
C GLU A 99 12.99 -9.26 -2.84
N ASN A 100 12.76 -8.43 -1.80
CA ASN A 100 12.61 -8.87 -0.41
C ASN A 100 11.44 -8.23 0.36
N GLY A 101 10.82 -7.16 -0.17
CA GLY A 101 9.70 -6.47 0.48
C GLY A 101 10.10 -5.37 1.46
N ASP A 102 11.37 -4.97 1.53
CA ASP A 102 11.82 -3.90 2.42
C ASP A 102 11.18 -2.56 2.04
N LEU A 103 10.66 -1.84 3.04
CA LEU A 103 10.04 -0.53 2.83
C LEU A 103 11.11 0.55 2.61
N ILE A 104 11.03 1.25 1.47
CA ILE A 104 12.00 2.28 1.05
C ILE A 104 11.46 3.68 1.32
N SER A 105 10.21 3.92 0.93
CA SER A 105 9.49 5.15 1.26
C SER A 105 7.98 4.90 1.33
N ALA A 106 7.29 5.80 2.02
CA ALA A 106 5.85 5.76 2.23
C ALA A 106 5.36 7.19 2.45
N ASP A 107 5.18 7.91 1.36
CA ASP A 107 4.93 9.35 1.36
C ASP A 107 3.47 9.65 1.01
N LYS A 108 2.89 10.71 1.59
CA LYS A 108 1.53 11.14 1.25
C LYS A 108 1.50 11.63 -0.21
N ILE A 109 0.48 11.21 -0.96
CA ILE A 109 0.19 11.72 -2.31
C ILE A 109 -0.08 13.23 -2.27
N ASP A 110 -0.76 13.67 -1.21
CA ASP A 110 -1.20 15.05 -1.01
C ASP A 110 -1.19 15.37 0.50
N ASP A 111 -0.92 16.62 0.86
CA ASP A 111 -0.75 17.03 2.26
C ASP A 111 -2.04 16.98 3.09
N THR A 112 -3.20 16.90 2.43
CA THR A 112 -4.52 16.83 3.07
C THR A 112 -4.87 15.45 3.64
N VAL A 113 -4.08 14.39 3.37
CA VAL A 113 -4.28 13.06 3.98
C VAL A 113 -4.18 13.15 5.50
N ASN A 114 -5.23 12.73 6.22
CA ASN A 114 -5.34 12.97 7.67
C ASN A 114 -5.60 11.72 8.55
N TRP A 115 -6.04 10.59 7.99
CA TRP A 115 -6.23 9.35 8.77
C TRP A 115 -4.92 8.83 9.41
N VAL A 116 -3.79 9.20 8.80
CA VAL A 116 -2.44 8.81 9.22
C VAL A 116 -1.56 10.05 9.33
N LYS A 117 -0.80 10.14 10.43
CA LYS A 117 0.21 11.19 10.62
C LYS A 117 1.38 10.96 9.69
N GLN A 118 1.94 9.75 9.74
CA GLN A 118 3.02 9.26 8.89
C GLN A 118 3.09 7.72 8.94
N VAL A 119 3.81 7.11 8.01
CA VAL A 119 4.22 5.69 8.12
C VAL A 119 5.60 5.65 8.78
N ASP A 120 5.73 4.91 9.87
CA ASP A 120 7.02 4.71 10.53
C ASP A 120 7.86 3.72 9.72
N LEU A 121 8.92 4.19 9.06
CA LEU A 121 9.74 3.35 8.19
C LEU A 121 10.55 2.28 8.93
N LYS A 122 10.75 2.40 10.25
CA LYS A 122 11.50 1.40 11.03
C LYS A 122 10.61 0.21 11.39
N THR A 123 9.37 0.49 11.76
CA THR A 123 8.38 -0.54 12.14
C THR A 123 7.53 -1.01 10.96
N GLY A 124 7.44 -0.20 9.90
CA GLY A 124 6.56 -0.39 8.76
C GLY A 124 5.09 -0.05 9.03
N LEU A 125 4.75 0.52 10.20
CA LEU A 125 3.37 0.71 10.63
C LEU A 125 2.87 2.16 10.40
N PRO A 126 1.60 2.34 9.95
CA PRO A 126 0.98 3.67 9.91
C PRO A 126 0.69 4.18 11.32
N GLN A 127 1.17 5.38 11.66
CA GLN A 127 0.83 6.09 12.88
C GLN A 127 -0.53 6.76 12.70
N ARG A 128 -1.60 6.03 13.07
CA ARG A 128 -3.00 6.47 12.92
C ARG A 128 -3.28 7.74 13.71
N ASP A 129 -4.16 8.59 13.18
CA ASP A 129 -4.75 9.69 13.94
C ASP A 129 -6.16 9.30 14.43
N PRO A 130 -6.38 9.11 15.75
CA PRO A 130 -7.67 8.71 16.28
C PRO A 130 -8.83 9.68 15.99
N GLU A 131 -8.53 10.95 15.66
CA GLU A 131 -9.55 11.94 15.31
C GLU A 131 -10.32 11.56 14.04
N TYR A 132 -9.65 10.89 13.10
CA TYR A 132 -10.19 10.53 11.79
C TYR A 132 -10.53 9.03 11.66
N ALA A 133 -10.57 8.32 12.79
CA ALA A 133 -10.99 6.92 12.89
C ALA A 133 -12.51 6.74 12.74
N THR A 134 -12.96 5.56 12.31
CA THR A 134 -14.38 5.18 12.32
C THR A 134 -14.65 4.18 13.45
N ARG A 135 -15.88 4.18 13.99
CA ARG A 135 -16.33 3.22 15.00
C ARG A 135 -17.85 3.26 15.15
N MET A 136 -18.43 2.20 15.71
CA MET A 136 -19.84 2.16 16.08
C MET A 136 -20.23 3.33 17.00
N ASP A 137 -21.47 3.78 16.89
CA ASP A 137 -22.06 4.86 17.68
C ASP A 137 -21.33 6.23 17.58
N HIS A 138 -20.49 6.39 16.55
CA HIS A 138 -19.77 7.63 16.28
C HIS A 138 -19.82 7.98 14.78
N LYS A 139 -20.02 9.27 14.47
CA LYS A 139 -19.96 9.77 13.10
C LYS A 139 -18.64 10.49 12.87
N GLY A 140 -17.69 9.80 12.22
CA GLY A 140 -16.48 10.42 11.67
C GLY A 140 -16.83 11.48 10.61
N ARG A 141 -16.06 12.56 10.55
CA ARG A 141 -16.26 13.69 9.63
C ARG A 141 -14.92 14.16 9.10
N ASP A 142 -14.94 14.76 7.91
CA ASP A 142 -13.78 15.41 7.28
C ASP A 142 -12.55 14.48 7.16
N ILE A 143 -12.79 13.18 6.97
CA ILE A 143 -11.77 12.16 6.78
C ILE A 143 -11.25 12.22 5.34
N CYS A 144 -9.93 12.31 5.19
CA CYS A 144 -9.22 12.32 3.92
C CYS A 144 -8.16 11.20 3.89
N PRO A 145 -8.17 10.34 2.86
CA PRO A 145 -9.13 10.28 1.74
C PRO A 145 -10.54 9.80 2.10
N SER A 146 -11.51 10.01 1.19
CA SER A 146 -12.78 9.27 1.24
C SER A 146 -12.57 7.78 0.90
N ALA A 147 -13.59 6.93 1.08
CA ALA A 147 -13.53 5.52 0.68
C ALA A 147 -13.13 5.31 -0.79
N MET A 148 -13.43 6.24 -1.69
CA MET A 148 -12.98 6.18 -3.10
C MET A 148 -11.45 6.27 -3.25
N GLY A 149 -10.75 6.75 -2.23
CA GLY A 149 -9.31 6.95 -2.17
C GLY A 149 -8.85 8.21 -2.91
N TYR A 150 -7.61 8.61 -2.68
CA TYR A 150 -6.91 9.62 -3.51
C TYR A 150 -6.36 9.01 -4.79
N HIS A 151 -6.20 7.69 -4.82
CA HIS A 151 -5.92 6.92 -6.02
C HIS A 151 -6.82 5.68 -6.06
N ASN A 152 -7.26 5.25 -7.24
CA ASN A 152 -8.16 4.10 -7.40
C ASN A 152 -7.63 3.15 -8.51
N GLN A 153 -8.50 2.59 -9.35
CA GLN A 153 -8.16 1.58 -10.35
C GLN A 153 -7.31 2.05 -11.55
N GLY A 154 -6.97 3.35 -11.62
CA GLY A 154 -6.18 3.91 -12.72
C GLY A 154 -4.86 3.17 -12.90
N HIS A 155 -4.45 3.00 -14.15
CA HIS A 155 -3.13 2.45 -14.48
C HIS A 155 -2.21 3.61 -14.89
N ASP A 156 -1.35 4.03 -13.96
CA ASP A 156 -0.39 5.11 -14.18
C ASP A 156 0.77 4.70 -15.10
N SER A 157 1.65 5.65 -15.39
CA SER A 157 2.84 5.51 -16.24
C SER A 157 4.10 6.01 -15.53
N TYR A 158 5.26 5.50 -15.93
CA TYR A 158 6.57 5.92 -15.45
C TYR A 158 7.50 6.25 -16.63
N ASP A 159 8.16 7.41 -16.61
CA ASP A 159 9.19 7.81 -17.57
C ASP A 159 10.59 7.47 -17.02
N PRO A 160 11.31 6.47 -17.56
CA PRO A 160 12.61 6.05 -17.05
C PRO A 160 13.73 7.09 -17.28
N GLN A 161 13.57 8.03 -18.22
CA GLN A 161 14.55 9.08 -18.46
C GLN A 161 14.45 10.17 -17.39
N ARG A 162 13.22 10.52 -17.00
CA ARG A 162 12.95 11.50 -15.94
C ARG A 162 12.95 10.90 -14.55
N LYS A 163 12.83 9.57 -14.46
CA LYS A 163 12.64 8.82 -13.21
C LYS A 163 11.39 9.30 -12.45
N SER A 164 10.33 9.63 -13.19
CA SER A 164 9.06 10.17 -12.69
C SER A 164 7.89 9.56 -13.43
#